data_AF-A4IGL0-F1
#
_entry.id   AF-A4IGL0-F1
#
_cell.length_a   1.000
_cell.length_b   1.000
_cell.length_c   1.000
_cell.angle_alpha   90.00
_cell.angle_beta   90.00
_cell.angle_gamma   90.00
#
_symmetry.space_group_name_H-M   'P 1'
#
loop_
_entity.id
_entity.type
_entity.pdbx_description
1 polymer ?
#
loop_
_entity_poly.entity_id
_entity_poly.type
_entity_poly.pdbx_seq_one_letter_code
_entity_poly.pdbx_strand_id
1 'polypeptide(L)'
;MKTERNLQTIILLSFLAIAVFFASPGQSQVTPPTRMRYHVVSQDSVQISWKASKDKVKGYKLLITPKSGGKTNQLNLQNSATKAIIQRLDPDRSYIVQIIAFNEDDESTPVQGEFRMKDLEKKRKLPDPSKTHKKDKTGNNLPEGGTVLFIAHWTFPANVTSDG
;
A
#
# COMPACT_ATOMS: atom_id res chain seq x y z
N MET A 1 43.36 -28.62 17.78
CA MET A 1 42.87 -27.22 17.87
C MET A 1 42.61 -26.67 16.47
N LYS A 2 41.48 -25.99 16.28
CA LYS A 2 41.05 -25.19 15.10
C LYS A 2 40.26 -25.91 13.99
N THR A 3 39.04 -26.35 14.30
CA THR A 3 38.00 -26.53 13.25
C THR A 3 36.61 -26.07 13.71
N GLU A 4 36.52 -24.98 14.49
CA GLU A 4 35.22 -24.42 14.90
C GLU A 4 34.97 -22.98 14.41
N ARG A 5 35.93 -22.36 13.70
CA ARG A 5 35.80 -20.96 13.25
C ARG A 5 35.29 -20.77 11.82
N ASN A 6 34.87 -21.83 11.14
CA ASN A 6 34.44 -21.75 9.73
C ASN A 6 32.92 -21.79 9.54
N LEU A 7 32.16 -22.30 10.52
CA LEU A 7 30.71 -22.43 10.35
C LEU A 7 29.99 -21.07 10.45
N GLN A 8 30.44 -20.22 11.38
CA GLN A 8 29.94 -18.84 11.56
C GLN A 8 30.17 -18.00 10.28
N THR A 9 31.34 -18.13 9.65
CA THR A 9 31.71 -17.41 8.43
C THR A 9 30.87 -17.87 7.23
N ILE A 10 30.60 -19.16 7.11
CA ILE A 10 29.76 -19.72 6.03
C ILE A 10 28.30 -19.29 6.19
N ILE A 11 27.77 -19.23 7.42
CA ILE A 11 26.42 -18.73 7.70
C ILE A 11 26.32 -17.22 7.37
N LEU A 12 27.31 -16.41 7.76
CA LEU A 12 27.34 -14.99 7.44
C LEU A 12 27.42 -14.73 5.92
N LEU A 13 28.23 -15.50 5.18
CA LEU A 13 28.35 -15.38 3.73
C LEU A 13 27.07 -15.80 2.99
N SER A 14 26.35 -16.80 3.48
CA SER A 14 25.08 -17.23 2.89
C SER A 14 23.95 -16.24 3.17
N PHE A 15 23.88 -15.64 4.37
CA PHE A 15 22.96 -14.53 4.65
C PHE A 15 23.26 -13.29 3.80
N LEU A 16 24.55 -12.96 3.57
CA LEU A 16 24.94 -11.81 2.75
C LEU A 16 24.54 -12.00 1.27
N ALA A 17 24.68 -13.20 0.71
CA ALA A 17 24.28 -13.47 -0.68
C ALA A 17 22.76 -13.42 -0.90
N ILE A 18 21.96 -13.85 0.08
CA ILE A 18 20.48 -13.78 0.00
C ILE A 18 20.01 -12.31 0.00
N ALA A 19 20.65 -11.44 0.78
CA ALA A 19 20.32 -10.01 0.79
C ALA A 19 20.62 -9.33 -0.56
N VAL A 20 21.67 -9.76 -1.27
CA VAL A 20 22.05 -9.20 -2.58
C VAL A 20 21.13 -9.72 -3.69
N PHE A 21 20.62 -10.95 -3.62
CA PHE A 21 19.66 -11.48 -4.61
C PHE A 21 18.28 -10.81 -4.53
N PHE A 22 17.86 -10.35 -3.34
CA PHE A 22 16.67 -9.51 -3.17
C PHE A 22 16.85 -8.08 -3.68
N ALA A 23 18.05 -7.69 -4.08
CA ALA A 23 18.41 -6.32 -4.45
C ALA A 23 19.11 -6.25 -5.81
N SER A 24 18.73 -7.06 -6.80
CA SER A 24 19.19 -6.87 -8.19
C SER A 24 18.52 -5.64 -8.82
N PRO A 25 19.25 -4.56 -9.16
CA PRO A 25 18.74 -3.45 -9.92
C PRO A 25 19.17 -3.63 -11.38
N GLY A 26 18.26 -4.07 -12.24
CA GLY A 26 18.55 -4.11 -13.67
C GLY A 26 17.77 -5.14 -14.42
N GLN A 27 16.58 -4.75 -14.87
CA GLN A 27 16.03 -5.03 -16.20
C GLN A 27 14.70 -4.28 -16.31
N SER A 28 14.56 -3.47 -17.38
CA SER A 28 13.34 -2.81 -17.86
C SER A 28 12.29 -2.47 -16.77
N GLN A 29 12.53 -1.40 -16.03
CA GLN A 29 11.67 -1.07 -14.89
C GLN A 29 10.48 -0.23 -15.36
N VAL A 30 9.28 -0.82 -15.37
CA VAL A 30 8.02 -0.08 -15.47
C VAL A 30 8.08 1.07 -14.46
N THR A 31 7.75 2.30 -14.88
CA THR A 31 7.79 3.44 -13.96
C THR A 31 6.81 3.18 -12.80
N PRO A 32 7.24 3.27 -11.54
CA PRO A 32 6.36 3.07 -10.40
C PRO A 32 5.29 4.17 -10.32
N PRO A 33 4.09 3.86 -9.81
CA PRO A 33 3.09 4.89 -9.49
C PRO A 33 3.62 5.80 -8.37
N THR A 34 3.05 6.99 -8.21
CA THR A 34 3.58 7.99 -7.25
C THR A 34 2.51 8.59 -6.37
N ARG A 35 2.91 9.36 -5.34
CA ARG A 35 2.01 10.18 -4.51
C ARG A 35 0.88 9.36 -3.87
N MET A 36 1.23 8.31 -3.14
CA MET A 36 0.26 7.53 -2.38
C MET A 36 -0.36 8.38 -1.27
N ARG A 37 -1.70 8.31 -1.13
CA ARG A 37 -2.48 9.05 -0.14
C ARG A 37 -3.54 8.14 0.47
N TYR A 38 -3.76 8.31 1.75
CA TYR A 38 -4.70 7.51 2.55
C TYR A 38 -5.82 8.41 3.07
N HIS A 39 -7.06 7.97 2.91
CA HIS A 39 -8.24 8.68 3.39
C HIS A 39 -9.16 7.71 4.13
N VAL A 40 -9.50 8.02 5.38
CA VAL A 40 -10.40 7.18 6.19
C VAL A 40 -11.82 7.31 5.67
N VAL A 41 -12.40 6.18 5.26
CA VAL A 41 -13.79 6.10 4.85
C VAL A 41 -14.66 5.74 6.07
N SER A 42 -14.31 4.68 6.79
CA SER A 42 -14.89 4.25 8.07
C SER A 42 -13.81 3.82 9.06
N GLN A 43 -14.20 3.46 10.28
CA GLN A 43 -13.29 3.02 11.34
C GLN A 43 -12.43 1.80 10.95
N ASP A 44 -12.93 0.99 10.02
CA ASP A 44 -12.30 -0.23 9.51
C ASP A 44 -11.96 -0.13 8.01
N SER A 45 -12.07 1.05 7.37
CA SER A 45 -11.80 1.17 5.94
C SER A 45 -11.05 2.42 5.53
N VAL A 46 -10.14 2.23 4.58
CA VAL A 46 -9.28 3.27 4.03
C VAL A 46 -9.36 3.23 2.52
N GLN A 47 -9.59 4.41 1.95
CA GLN A 47 -9.36 4.65 0.53
C GLN A 47 -7.89 5.01 0.33
N ILE A 48 -7.24 4.24 -0.51
CA ILE A 48 -5.87 4.48 -0.97
C ILE A 48 -5.97 5.08 -2.37
N SER A 49 -5.22 6.14 -2.62
CA SER A 49 -5.15 6.79 -3.92
C SER A 49 -3.70 7.03 -4.31
N TRP A 50 -3.40 6.94 -5.60
CA TRP A 50 -2.08 7.14 -6.17
C TRP A 50 -2.19 7.88 -7.50
N LYS A 51 -1.09 8.46 -7.94
CA LYS A 51 -0.91 8.97 -9.29
C LYS A 51 -0.42 7.81 -10.17
N ALA A 52 -1.11 7.61 -11.30
CA ALA A 52 -0.76 6.60 -12.28
C ALA A 52 0.71 6.71 -12.75
N SER A 53 1.27 5.57 -13.14
CA SER A 53 2.58 5.49 -13.79
C SER A 53 2.60 6.31 -15.08
N LYS A 54 3.78 6.83 -15.47
CA LYS A 54 3.95 7.56 -16.73
C LYS A 54 3.83 6.64 -17.94
N ASP A 55 4.29 5.40 -17.78
CA ASP A 55 4.24 4.40 -18.82
C ASP A 55 2.85 3.78 -18.94
N LYS A 56 2.54 3.22 -20.12
CA LYS A 56 1.35 2.38 -20.26
C LYS A 56 1.59 1.07 -19.52
N VAL A 57 0.78 0.85 -18.49
CA VAL A 57 0.83 -0.35 -17.66
C VAL A 57 -0.36 -1.27 -17.99
N LYS A 58 -0.24 -2.57 -17.74
CA LYS A 58 -1.37 -3.50 -17.84
C LYS A 58 -2.27 -3.43 -16.60
N GLY A 59 -1.70 -3.13 -15.44
CA GLY A 59 -2.43 -2.96 -14.20
C GLY A 59 -1.55 -2.59 -13.02
N TYR A 60 -2.15 -2.64 -11.83
CA TYR A 60 -1.44 -2.47 -10.56
C TYR A 60 -1.72 -3.65 -9.62
N LYS A 61 -0.72 -4.03 -8.82
CA LYS A 61 -0.86 -4.92 -7.68
C LYS A 61 -0.79 -4.08 -6.42
N LEU A 62 -1.82 -4.13 -5.58
CA LEU A 62 -1.86 -3.45 -4.30
C LEU A 62 -1.76 -4.50 -3.19
N LEU A 63 -0.67 -4.46 -2.43
CA LEU A 63 -0.38 -5.38 -1.34
C LEU A 63 -0.58 -4.65 -0.01
N ILE A 64 -1.24 -5.29 0.94
CA ILE A 64 -1.48 -4.78 2.29
C ILE A 64 -1.06 -5.84 3.30
N THR A 65 -0.15 -5.45 4.20
CA THR A 65 0.41 -6.35 5.22
C THR A 65 0.30 -5.69 6.59
N PRO A 66 -0.21 -6.40 7.62
CA PRO A 66 -0.13 -5.91 8.99
C PRO A 66 1.34 -5.73 9.42
N LYS A 67 1.68 -4.58 10.00
CA LYS A 67 3.05 -4.29 10.45
C LYS A 67 3.53 -5.22 11.57
N SER A 68 2.60 -5.76 12.35
CA SER A 68 2.85 -6.78 13.37
C SER A 68 3.35 -8.12 12.81
N GLY A 69 3.41 -8.27 11.49
CA GLY A 69 3.52 -9.56 10.82
C GLY A 69 2.13 -10.19 10.62
N GLY A 70 2.02 -11.04 9.61
CA GLY A 70 0.78 -11.72 9.23
C GLY A 70 0.65 -11.94 7.73
N LYS A 71 -0.56 -12.30 7.29
CA LYS A 71 -0.87 -12.52 5.88
C LYS A 71 -0.86 -11.21 5.09
N THR A 72 -0.11 -11.19 4.00
CA THR A 72 -0.20 -10.14 2.97
C THR A 72 -1.40 -10.41 2.08
N ASN A 73 -2.27 -9.42 1.93
CA ASN A 73 -3.37 -9.47 0.97
C ASN A 73 -2.98 -8.71 -0.30
N GLN A 74 -3.22 -9.31 -1.46
CA GLN A 74 -2.95 -8.69 -2.76
C GLN A 74 -4.25 -8.45 -3.53
N LEU A 75 -4.36 -7.27 -4.11
CA LEU A 75 -5.44 -6.88 -5.03
C LEU A 75 -4.86 -6.55 -6.40
N ASN A 76 -5.40 -7.18 -7.44
CA ASN A 76 -5.07 -6.84 -8.82
C ASN A 76 -6.07 -5.80 -9.32
N LEU A 77 -5.54 -4.70 -9.85
CA LEU A 77 -6.29 -3.52 -10.28
C LEU A 77 -6.04 -3.28 -11.77
N GLN A 78 -7.04 -2.73 -12.45
CA GLN A 78 -6.91 -2.33 -13.85
C GLN A 78 -5.94 -1.16 -14.00
N ASN A 79 -5.37 -0.98 -15.20
CA ASN A 79 -4.43 0.11 -15.50
C ASN A 79 -4.98 1.53 -15.32
N SER A 80 -6.31 1.69 -15.45
CA SER A 80 -7.01 2.95 -15.25
C SER A 80 -7.28 3.26 -13.77
N ALA A 81 -7.09 2.27 -12.88
CA ALA A 81 -7.32 2.45 -11.47
C ALA A 81 -6.26 3.38 -10.86
N THR A 82 -6.73 4.41 -10.17
CA THR A 82 -5.90 5.34 -9.39
C THR A 82 -6.31 5.39 -7.92
N LYS A 83 -7.33 4.62 -7.56
CA LYS A 83 -7.93 4.55 -6.23
C LYS A 83 -8.42 3.13 -5.96
N ALA A 84 -8.33 2.71 -4.70
CA ALA A 84 -8.91 1.48 -4.20
C ALA A 84 -9.39 1.68 -2.77
N ILE A 85 -10.50 1.04 -2.40
CA ILE A 85 -10.98 1.01 -1.01
C ILE A 85 -10.64 -0.35 -0.41
N ILE A 86 -9.93 -0.32 0.72
CA ILE A 86 -9.62 -1.49 1.54
C ILE A 86 -10.52 -1.44 2.76
N GLN A 87 -11.31 -2.48 2.97
CA GLN A 87 -12.28 -2.59 4.06
C GLN A 87 -11.85 -3.64 5.07
N ARG A 88 -12.48 -3.63 6.25
CA ARG A 88 -12.33 -4.61 7.34
C ARG A 88 -10.89 -4.70 7.89
N LEU A 89 -10.24 -3.55 7.92
CA LEU A 89 -8.99 -3.33 8.64
C LEU A 89 -9.25 -3.25 10.15
N ASP A 90 -8.28 -3.69 10.93
CA ASP A 90 -8.30 -3.53 12.39
C ASP A 90 -7.93 -2.08 12.74
N PRO A 91 -8.82 -1.32 13.41
CA PRO A 91 -8.58 0.08 13.76
C PRO A 91 -7.37 0.29 14.67
N ASP A 92 -6.92 -0.75 15.35
CA ASP A 92 -5.84 -0.69 16.33
C ASP A 92 -4.47 -1.06 15.74
N ARG A 93 -4.43 -1.45 14.46
CA ARG A 93 -3.22 -1.90 13.78
C ARG A 93 -2.63 -0.87 12.82
N SER A 94 -1.32 -1.03 12.61
CA SER A 94 -0.58 -0.39 11.52
C SER A 94 -0.45 -1.34 10.34
N TYR A 95 -0.49 -0.78 9.13
CA TYR A 95 -0.42 -1.51 7.88
C TYR A 95 0.67 -0.93 6.99
N ILE A 96 1.44 -1.82 6.38
CA ILE A 96 2.34 -1.51 5.28
C ILE A 96 1.56 -1.76 4.00
N VAL A 97 1.59 -0.77 3.10
CA VAL A 97 0.98 -0.85 1.79
C VAL A 97 2.06 -0.74 0.74
N GLN A 98 2.01 -1.63 -0.24
CA GLN A 98 2.87 -1.58 -1.40
C GLN A 98 2.01 -1.56 -2.65
N ILE A 99 2.36 -0.72 -3.61
CA ILE A 99 1.76 -0.75 -4.94
C ILE A 99 2.83 -0.97 -5.99
N ILE A 100 2.55 -1.88 -6.92
CA ILE A 100 3.46 -2.28 -7.99
C ILE A 100 2.70 -2.10 -9.29
N ALA A 101 3.26 -1.36 -10.23
CA ALA A 101 2.77 -1.36 -11.61
C ALA A 101 3.34 -2.56 -12.35
N PHE A 102 2.56 -3.20 -13.20
CA PHE A 102 3.04 -4.36 -13.96
C PHE A 102 2.60 -4.33 -15.43
N ASN A 103 3.44 -4.93 -16.26
CA ASN A 103 3.23 -5.27 -17.66
C ASN A 103 3.27 -6.79 -17.84
N GLU A 104 3.38 -7.27 -19.08
CA GLU A 104 3.40 -8.72 -19.35
C GLU A 104 4.68 -9.38 -18.84
N ASP A 105 5.82 -8.73 -19.07
CA ASP A 105 7.14 -9.30 -18.73
C ASP A 105 7.84 -8.56 -17.57
N ASP A 106 7.41 -7.33 -17.26
CA ASP A 106 8.10 -6.42 -16.34
C ASP A 106 7.21 -5.91 -15.20
N GLU A 107 7.81 -5.67 -14.04
CA GLU A 107 7.19 -5.00 -12.88
C GLU A 107 7.98 -3.77 -12.46
N SER A 108 7.30 -2.79 -11.88
CA SER A 108 7.94 -1.62 -11.28
C SER A 108 8.55 -1.98 -9.94
N THR A 109 9.42 -1.11 -9.43
CA THR A 109 9.72 -1.13 -8.00
C THR A 109 8.45 -0.90 -7.18
N PRO A 110 8.29 -1.56 -6.02
CA PRO A 110 7.15 -1.34 -5.16
C PRO A 110 7.23 0.04 -4.53
N VAL A 111 6.16 0.82 -4.66
CA VAL A 111 6.01 2.03 -3.86
C VAL A 111 5.38 1.65 -2.54
N GLN A 112 6.18 1.73 -1.48
CA GLN A 112 5.78 1.41 -0.13
C GLN A 112 5.34 2.66 0.62
N GLY A 113 4.29 2.53 1.43
CA GLY A 113 3.97 3.46 2.48
C GLY A 113 3.37 2.74 3.68
N GLU A 114 3.17 3.48 4.76
CA GLU A 114 2.66 2.93 6.01
C GLU A 114 1.58 3.87 6.55
N PHE A 115 0.53 3.28 7.13
CA PHE A 115 -0.43 4.02 7.91
C PHE A 115 -0.87 3.25 9.13
N ARG A 116 -1.32 3.98 10.15
CA ARG A 116 -2.01 3.43 11.31
C ARG A 116 -3.43 3.95 11.34
N MET A 117 -4.40 3.06 11.52
CA MET A 117 -5.82 3.41 11.45
C MET A 117 -6.18 4.52 12.44
N LYS A 118 -5.82 4.38 13.73
CA LYS A 118 -6.02 5.44 14.74
C LYS A 118 -5.47 6.81 14.34
N ASP A 119 -4.31 6.85 13.69
CA ASP A 119 -3.65 8.12 13.33
C ASP A 119 -4.38 8.80 12.16
N LEU A 120 -4.88 8.01 11.21
CA LEU A 120 -5.70 8.53 10.12
C LEU A 120 -7.06 9.03 10.62
N GLU A 121 -7.69 8.33 11.58
CA GLU A 121 -8.93 8.79 12.21
C GLU A 121 -8.75 10.11 12.96
N LYS A 122 -7.67 10.24 13.72
CA LYS A 122 -7.34 11.49 14.43
C LYS A 122 -7.16 12.64 13.44
N LYS A 123 -6.48 12.42 12.32
CA LYS A 123 -6.34 13.43 11.25
C LYS A 123 -7.68 13.84 10.64
N ARG A 124 -8.63 12.90 10.48
CA ARG A 124 -9.99 13.20 10.01
C ARG A 124 -10.79 14.04 11.01
N LYS A 125 -10.61 13.80 12.32
CA LYS A 125 -11.33 14.51 13.39
C LYS A 125 -10.71 15.87 13.75
N LEU A 126 -9.50 16.17 13.27
CA LEU A 126 -8.84 17.44 13.57
C LEU A 126 -9.56 18.58 12.82
N PRO A 127 -9.94 19.67 13.52
CA PRO A 127 -10.40 20.89 12.86
C PRO A 127 -9.29 21.37 11.91
N ASP A 128 -9.66 21.64 10.66
CA ASP A 128 -8.73 22.17 9.68
C ASP A 128 -8.20 23.55 10.14
N PRO A 129 -6.91 23.71 10.45
CA PRO A 129 -6.35 25.00 10.84
C PRO A 129 -6.40 26.03 9.69
N SER A 130 -6.77 25.62 8.47
CA SER A 130 -6.89 26.49 7.29
C SER A 130 -8.31 27.02 7.02
N LYS A 131 -9.30 26.76 7.89
CA LYS A 131 -10.58 27.49 7.85
C LYS A 131 -10.47 28.89 8.46
N THR A 132 -9.59 29.72 7.91
CA THR A 132 -9.78 31.17 7.95
C THR A 132 -10.84 31.50 6.90
N HIS A 133 -11.86 32.22 7.33
CA HIS A 133 -13.05 32.56 6.55
C HIS A 133 -12.68 33.17 5.18
N LYS A 134 -12.95 32.46 4.07
CA LYS A 134 -13.12 33.08 2.76
C LYS A 134 -14.28 32.41 2.01
N LYS A 135 -15.46 33.02 2.17
CA LYS A 135 -16.66 32.74 1.41
C LYS A 135 -16.56 33.52 0.11
N ASP A 136 -16.19 32.87 -1.00
CA ASP A 136 -16.40 33.41 -2.34
C ASP A 136 -17.10 32.36 -3.22
N LYS A 137 -17.99 32.87 -4.07
CA LYS A 137 -19.14 32.21 -4.69
C LYS A 137 -18.81 31.43 -5.99
N THR A 138 -19.76 30.55 -6.32
CA THR A 138 -20.19 30.17 -7.69
C THR A 138 -19.29 29.25 -8.51
N GLY A 139 -19.87 28.12 -8.91
CA GLY A 139 -19.44 27.37 -10.09
C GLY A 139 -19.68 25.88 -9.98
N ASN A 140 -20.93 25.44 -10.25
CA ASN A 140 -21.19 24.06 -10.62
C ASN A 140 -20.34 23.74 -11.85
N ASN A 141 -19.39 22.81 -11.74
CA ASN A 141 -18.83 22.08 -12.88
C ASN A 141 -18.22 20.77 -12.37
N LEU A 142 -18.92 19.68 -12.67
CA LEU A 142 -18.45 18.31 -12.55
C LEU A 142 -17.48 18.05 -13.71
N PRO A 143 -16.21 17.67 -13.48
CA PRO A 143 -15.41 17.14 -14.58
C PRO A 143 -15.79 15.67 -14.79
N GLU A 144 -16.49 15.44 -15.89
CA GLU A 144 -16.67 14.15 -16.55
C GLU A 144 -15.30 13.55 -16.87
N GLY A 145 -14.88 12.60 -16.04
CA GLY A 145 -13.68 11.82 -16.22
C GLY A 145 -13.78 10.61 -15.32
N GLY A 146 -14.62 9.66 -15.74
CA GLY A 146 -15.03 8.48 -14.98
C GLY A 146 -13.84 7.74 -14.36
N THR A 147 -13.54 8.07 -13.11
CA THR A 147 -12.67 7.24 -12.27
C THR A 147 -13.52 6.08 -11.79
N VAL A 148 -13.32 4.90 -12.34
CA VAL A 148 -13.96 3.68 -11.82
C VAL A 148 -13.47 3.47 -10.38
N LEU A 149 -14.36 3.63 -9.42
CA LEU A 149 -14.07 3.36 -8.01
C LEU A 149 -14.12 1.85 -7.80
N PHE A 150 -12.95 1.21 -7.71
CA PHE A 150 -12.88 -0.20 -7.39
C PHE A 150 -13.06 -0.39 -5.88
N ILE A 151 -14.20 -0.98 -5.51
CA ILE A 151 -14.51 -1.38 -4.14
C ILE A 151 -14.08 -2.85 -4.01
N ALA A 152 -13.06 -3.11 -3.20
CA ALA A 152 -12.68 -4.50 -2.89
C ALA A 152 -13.55 -5.02 -1.73
N HIS A 153 -14.40 -6.02 -2.01
CA HIS A 153 -15.12 -6.78 -0.99
C HIS A 153 -14.22 -7.92 -0.51
N TRP A 154 -13.62 -7.79 0.69
CA TRP A 154 -12.83 -8.87 1.29
C TRP A 154 -13.72 -9.75 2.20
N THR A 155 -13.21 -10.93 2.60
CA THR A 155 -13.66 -11.72 3.78
C THR A 155 -12.46 -12.05 4.72
N PHE A 156 -12.18 -11.27 5.77
CA PHE A 156 -11.31 -11.61 6.90
C PHE A 156 -12.11 -12.55 7.79
N PRO A 157 -11.49 -13.64 8.29
CA PRO A 157 -12.12 -14.43 9.34
C PRO A 157 -12.38 -13.52 10.53
N ALA A 158 -13.59 -13.57 11.06
CA ALA A 158 -13.91 -12.95 12.34
C ALA A 158 -12.89 -13.43 13.37
N ASN A 159 -12.37 -12.49 14.16
CA ASN A 159 -11.57 -12.80 15.33
C ASN A 159 -12.41 -13.71 16.23
N VAL A 160 -12.08 -15.00 16.28
CA VAL A 160 -12.65 -15.90 17.28
C VAL A 160 -12.07 -15.44 18.59
N THR A 161 -12.85 -14.69 19.37
CA THR A 161 -12.65 -14.56 20.82
C THR A 161 -12.63 -15.97 21.38
N SER A 162 -11.42 -16.48 21.63
CA SER A 162 -11.21 -17.68 22.42
C SER A 162 -11.47 -17.30 23.86
N ASP A 163 -12.73 -17.45 24.28
CA ASP A 163 -13.09 -17.54 25.69
C ASP A 163 -13.03 -19.03 26.06
N GLY A 164 -12.24 -19.34 27.08
CA GLY A 164 -11.93 -20.71 27.53
C GLY A 164 -10.72 -20.76 28.45
#